data_AF-A0A351CL96-F1
#
_entry.id   AF-A0A351CL96-F1
#
_cell.length_a   1.000
_cell.length_b   1.000
_cell.length_c   1.000
_cell.angle_alpha   90.00
_cell.angle_beta   90.00
_cell.angle_gamma   90.00
#
_symmetry.space_group_name_H-M   'P 1'
#
loop_
_entity.id
_entity.type
_entity.pdbx_description
1 polymer ?
#
loop_
_entity_poly.entity_id
_entity_poly.type
_entity_poly.pdbx_seq_one_letter_code
_entity_poly.pdbx_strand_id
1 'polypeptide(L)'
;MHKLNSKTPTGDIEKRWDKHLFDLSLIAPQNRAKYNIIVIGTGLAGASLCATLGESGYNVQSFCFNDSPRRAHSIAAQGGINASKNYQNDGDSTHRLFYDTMKGGDFRARESNVYRLAQLSG
;
A
#
# COMPACT_ATOMS: atom_id res chain seq x y z
N MET A 1 15.71 -21.81 16.84
CA MET A 1 14.64 -21.39 15.89
C MET A 1 14.44 -19.89 16.04
N HIS A 2 14.74 -19.09 15.00
CA HIS A 2 14.65 -17.63 15.07
C HIS A 2 13.17 -17.21 15.06
N LYS A 3 12.71 -16.45 16.07
CA LYS A 3 11.34 -15.93 16.11
C LYS A 3 11.24 -14.77 15.12
N LEU A 4 10.48 -14.96 14.04
CA LEU A 4 10.21 -13.91 13.06
C LEU A 4 9.14 -12.97 13.63
N ASN A 5 9.46 -11.67 13.76
CA ASN A 5 8.51 -10.65 14.17
C ASN A 5 8.02 -9.87 12.94
N SER A 6 6.73 -10.01 12.61
CA SER A 6 6.12 -9.37 11.44
C SER A 6 5.92 -7.86 11.59
N LYS A 7 5.94 -7.32 12.82
CA LYS A 7 5.58 -5.93 13.17
C LYS A 7 4.26 -5.45 12.55
N THR A 8 3.36 -6.37 12.23
CA THR A 8 2.01 -6.03 11.76
C THR A 8 1.20 -5.47 12.92
N PRO A 9 0.33 -4.47 12.69
CA PRO A 9 -0.50 -3.95 13.77
C PRO A 9 -1.41 -5.05 14.35
N THR A 10 -1.84 -4.87 15.60
CA THR A 10 -2.61 -5.86 16.36
C THR A 10 -4.00 -5.35 16.69
N GLY A 11 -4.87 -6.23 17.19
CA GLY A 11 -6.27 -5.90 17.54
C GLY A 11 -7.26 -6.34 16.47
N ASP A 12 -8.51 -5.91 16.61
CA ASP A 12 -9.61 -6.26 15.71
C ASP A 12 -9.32 -5.84 14.27
N ILE A 13 -9.51 -6.75 13.30
CA ILE A 13 -9.01 -6.60 11.93
C ILE A 13 -9.57 -5.36 11.25
N GLU A 14 -10.84 -5.04 11.51
CA GLU A 14 -11.54 -3.93 10.89
C GLU A 14 -10.98 -2.56 11.30
N LYS A 15 -10.55 -2.45 12.56
CA LYS A 15 -10.06 -1.19 13.14
C LYS A 15 -8.55 -1.13 13.27
N ARG A 16 -7.87 -2.24 13.01
CA ARG A 16 -6.44 -2.46 13.25
C ARG A 16 -5.56 -1.40 12.61
N TRP A 17 -5.80 -1.08 11.33
CA TRP A 17 -5.00 -0.10 10.60
C TRP A 17 -5.38 1.33 10.92
N ASP A 18 -6.65 1.61 11.18
CA ASP A 18 -7.09 2.96 11.57
C ASP A 18 -6.50 3.35 12.92
N LYS A 19 -6.55 2.42 13.88
CA LYS A 19 -5.88 2.59 15.16
C LYS A 19 -4.37 2.76 14.98
N HIS A 20 -3.75 1.91 14.15
CA HIS A 20 -2.31 2.01 13.91
C HIS A 20 -1.92 3.39 13.37
N LEU A 21 -2.64 3.92 12.38
CA LEU A 21 -2.38 5.24 11.81
C LEU A 21 -2.60 6.36 12.83
N PHE A 22 -3.64 6.26 13.64
CA PHE A 22 -3.92 7.22 14.70
C PHE A 22 -2.79 7.28 15.74
N ASP A 23 -2.20 6.12 16.06
CA ASP A 23 -1.11 5.99 17.03
C ASP A 23 0.27 6.37 16.45
N LEU A 24 0.41 6.61 15.14
CA LEU A 24 1.69 6.97 14.51
C LEU A 24 2.10 8.40 14.85
N SER A 25 3.40 8.59 15.10
CA SER A 25 3.99 9.92 15.25
C SER A 25 3.93 10.68 13.92
N LEU A 26 3.39 11.89 13.96
CA LEU A 26 3.26 12.75 12.78
C LEU A 26 4.52 13.61 12.58
N ILE A 27 4.86 13.84 11.31
CA ILE A 27 5.93 14.76 10.91
C ILE A 27 5.31 16.10 10.52
N ALA A 28 5.67 17.17 11.25
CA ALA A 28 5.25 18.53 10.93
C ALA A 28 5.71 18.92 9.51
N PRO A 29 4.86 19.62 8.72
CA PRO A 29 5.18 19.99 7.33
C PRO A 29 6.55 20.67 7.15
N GLN A 30 6.94 21.55 8.08
CA GLN A 30 8.21 22.29 8.03
C GLN A 30 9.44 21.37 8.19
N ASN A 31 9.25 20.17 8.72
CA ASN A 31 10.33 19.20 8.94
C ASN A 31 10.48 18.19 7.78
N ARG A 32 9.54 18.12 6.84
CA ARG A 32 9.54 17.07 5.80
C ARG A 32 10.76 17.12 4.89
N ALA A 33 11.19 18.31 4.50
CA ALA A 33 12.39 18.51 3.66
C ALA A 33 13.71 18.07 4.34
N LYS A 34 13.72 17.87 5.67
CA LYS A 34 14.89 17.37 6.41
C LYS A 34 15.11 15.87 6.22
N TYR A 35 14.13 15.15 5.69
CA TYR A 35 14.21 13.71 5.48
C TYR A 35 14.53 13.41 4.02
N ASN A 36 15.57 12.59 3.82
CA ASN A 36 15.95 12.06 2.52
C ASN A 36 15.38 10.65 2.38
N ILE A 37 14.56 10.43 1.35
CA ILE A 37 13.89 9.17 1.10
C ILE A 37 14.45 8.57 -0.18
N ILE A 38 15.04 7.38 -0.07
CA ILE A 38 15.57 6.62 -1.20
C ILE A 38 14.51 5.61 -1.61
N VAL A 39 14.10 5.67 -2.87
CA VAL A 39 13.12 4.75 -3.47
C VAL A 39 13.83 3.93 -4.53
N ILE A 40 13.82 2.61 -4.35
CA ILE A 40 14.42 1.66 -5.30
C ILE A 40 13.29 0.98 -6.06
N GLY A 41 13.25 1.22 -7.38
CA GLY A 41 12.20 0.72 -8.26
C GLY A 41 11.30 1.83 -8.76
N THR A 42 11.07 1.85 -10.08
CA THR A 42 10.37 2.91 -10.80
C THR A 42 9.07 2.42 -11.46
N GLY A 43 8.59 1.23 -11.08
CA GLY A 43 7.25 0.76 -11.44
C GLY A 43 6.15 1.52 -10.70
N LEU A 44 4.88 1.13 -10.90
CA LEU A 44 3.72 1.84 -10.35
C LEU A 44 3.85 2.15 -8.85
N ALA A 45 4.23 1.17 -8.03
CA ALA A 45 4.37 1.39 -6.58
C ALA A 45 5.43 2.45 -6.24
N GLY A 46 6.62 2.38 -6.85
CA GLY A 46 7.70 3.32 -6.59
C GLY A 46 7.42 4.72 -7.15
N ALA A 47 6.87 4.79 -8.36
CA ALA A 47 6.47 6.06 -8.99
C ALA A 47 5.36 6.75 -8.19
N SER A 48 4.32 6.02 -7.75
CA SER A 48 3.26 6.56 -6.90
C SER A 48 3.79 7.05 -5.55
N LEU A 49 4.67 6.29 -4.91
CA LEU A 49 5.30 6.71 -3.65
C LEU A 49 6.14 7.97 -3.82
N CYS A 50 6.96 8.04 -4.88
CA CYS A 50 7.75 9.24 -5.20
C CYS A 50 6.86 10.46 -5.44
N ALA A 51 5.77 10.31 -6.19
CA ALA A 51 4.83 11.38 -6.46
C ALA A 51 4.16 11.89 -5.15
N THR A 52 3.60 10.98 -4.36
CA THR A 52 2.91 11.34 -3.10
C THR A 52 3.84 11.99 -2.07
N LEU A 53 5.05 11.45 -1.89
CA LEU A 53 6.01 12.00 -0.93
C LEU A 53 6.67 13.28 -1.45
N GLY A 54 6.93 13.37 -2.75
CA GLY A 54 7.41 14.60 -3.38
C GLY A 54 6.41 15.74 -3.24
N GLU A 55 5.13 15.50 -3.56
CA GLU A 55 4.04 16.46 -3.35
C GLU A 55 3.89 16.86 -1.88
N SER A 56 4.15 15.93 -0.96
CA SER A 56 4.13 16.19 0.48
C SER A 56 5.32 17.04 0.97
N GLY A 57 6.33 17.33 0.14
CA GLY A 57 7.50 18.16 0.47
C GLY A 57 8.70 17.41 1.04
N TYR A 58 8.80 16.10 0.83
CA TYR A 58 9.98 15.31 1.19
C TYR A 58 11.07 15.39 0.11
N ASN A 59 12.34 15.21 0.50
CA ASN A 59 13.42 15.06 -0.47
C ASN A 59 13.49 13.59 -0.92
N VAL A 60 12.99 13.30 -2.13
CA VAL A 60 12.88 11.93 -2.64
C VAL A 60 13.88 11.70 -3.77
N GLN A 61 14.68 10.64 -3.65
CA GLN A 61 15.60 10.16 -4.67
C GLN A 61 15.08 8.84 -5.23
N SER A 62 14.78 8.82 -6.53
CA SER A 62 14.24 7.65 -7.22
C SER A 62 15.33 6.95 -8.04
N PHE A 63 15.55 5.67 -7.76
CA PHE A 63 16.56 4.86 -8.41
C PHE A 63 15.91 3.78 -9.28
N CYS A 64 16.33 3.74 -10.55
CA CYS A 64 15.94 2.73 -11.51
C CYS A 64 17.11 1.79 -11.75
N PHE A 65 16.90 0.48 -11.59
CA PHE A 65 17.89 -0.52 -11.97
C PHE A 65 17.90 -0.81 -13.47
N ASN A 66 16.75 -0.69 -14.14
CA ASN A 66 16.59 -0.96 -15.57
C ASN A 66 17.08 0.21 -16.43
N ASP A 67 17.32 -0.06 -17.72
CA ASP A 67 17.70 0.94 -18.74
C ASP A 67 16.72 2.13 -18.83
N SER A 68 15.45 1.93 -18.46
CA SER A 68 14.45 2.99 -18.42
C SER A 68 13.38 2.73 -17.36
N PRO A 69 12.87 3.77 -16.67
CA PRO A 69 11.70 3.67 -15.81
C PRO A 69 10.47 3.05 -16.47
N ARG A 70 10.34 3.20 -17.81
CA ARG A 70 9.23 2.63 -18.58
C ARG A 70 9.34 1.12 -18.80
N ARG A 71 10.40 0.47 -18.33
CA ARG A 71 10.61 -0.99 -18.49
C ARG A 71 10.24 -1.78 -17.23
N ALA A 72 9.66 -1.15 -16.22
CA ALA A 72 9.08 -1.85 -15.09
C ALA A 72 7.92 -2.75 -15.55
N HIS A 73 7.81 -3.96 -15.00
CA HIS A 73 6.78 -4.93 -15.39
C HIS A 73 5.35 -4.40 -15.27
N SER A 74 5.12 -3.44 -14.37
CA SER A 74 3.82 -2.80 -14.20
C SER A 74 3.26 -2.12 -15.45
N ILE A 75 4.11 -1.80 -16.45
CA ILE A 75 3.64 -1.25 -17.73
C ILE A 75 2.88 -2.27 -18.59
N ALA A 76 3.10 -3.57 -18.35
CA ALA A 76 2.46 -4.65 -19.09
C ALA A 76 1.10 -5.05 -18.50
N ALA A 77 0.60 -4.36 -17.46
CA ALA A 77 -0.71 -4.60 -16.90
C ALA A 77 -1.82 -4.26 -17.92
N GLN A 78 -2.80 -5.15 -18.08
CA GLN A 78 -3.86 -5.01 -19.10
C GLN A 78 -5.27 -5.04 -18.52
N GLY A 79 -5.56 -5.97 -17.60
CA GLY A 79 -6.93 -6.25 -17.15
C GLY A 79 -7.57 -5.10 -16.38
N GLY A 80 -6.93 -4.62 -15.31
CA GLY A 80 -7.46 -3.55 -14.48
C GLY A 80 -6.89 -3.56 -13.07
N ILE A 81 -7.46 -2.72 -12.21
CA ILE A 81 -7.18 -2.66 -10.78
C ILE A 81 -8.47 -2.99 -10.01
N ASN A 82 -8.38 -3.96 -9.10
CA ASN A 82 -9.52 -4.30 -8.24
C ASN A 82 -9.75 -3.18 -7.23
N ALA A 83 -11.01 -2.85 -6.97
CA ALA A 83 -11.41 -1.77 -6.10
C ALA A 83 -12.70 -2.16 -5.40
N SER A 84 -12.81 -1.91 -4.09
CA SER A 84 -14.03 -2.19 -3.31
C SER A 84 -15.06 -1.07 -3.50
N LYS A 85 -15.36 -0.75 -4.77
CA LYS A 85 -16.21 0.37 -5.14
C LYS A 85 -17.61 -0.14 -5.31
N ASN A 86 -18.52 0.33 -4.45
CA ASN A 86 -19.94 0.03 -4.51
C ASN A 86 -20.61 0.74 -5.71
N TYR A 87 -20.23 0.38 -6.94
CA TYR A 87 -20.74 0.97 -8.16
C TYR A 87 -22.20 0.55 -8.36
N GLN A 88 -23.06 1.51 -8.72
CA GLN A 88 -24.48 1.26 -9.01
C GLN A 88 -25.19 0.33 -8.00
N ASN A 89 -24.82 0.39 -6.72
CA ASN A 89 -25.34 -0.48 -5.66
C ASN A 89 -25.17 -1.99 -5.95
N ASP A 90 -24.03 -2.40 -6.54
CA ASP A 90 -23.63 -3.80 -6.70
C ASP A 90 -23.39 -4.53 -5.35
N GLY A 91 -23.39 -3.78 -4.25
CA GLY A 91 -23.23 -4.27 -2.90
C GLY A 91 -21.79 -4.64 -2.59
N ASP A 92 -20.82 -4.14 -3.36
CA ASP A 92 -19.42 -4.33 -3.05
C ASP A 92 -19.03 -3.62 -1.74
N SER A 93 -18.04 -4.18 -1.05
CA SER A 93 -17.56 -3.68 0.23
C SER A 93 -16.13 -4.12 0.49
N THR A 94 -15.47 -3.39 1.38
CA THR A 94 -14.13 -3.77 1.89
C THR A 94 -14.10 -5.23 2.36
N HIS A 95 -15.15 -5.71 3.03
CA HIS A 95 -15.22 -7.08 3.51
C HIS A 95 -15.28 -8.10 2.37
N ARG A 96 -16.03 -7.83 1.29
CA ARG A 96 -16.10 -8.73 0.13
C ARG A 96 -14.74 -8.87 -0.56
N LEU A 97 -14.10 -7.75 -0.90
CA LEU A 97 -12.77 -7.77 -1.50
C LEU A 97 -11.72 -8.43 -0.59
N PHE A 98 -11.79 -8.18 0.73
CA PHE A 98 -10.95 -8.85 1.72
C PHE A 98 -11.15 -10.37 1.70
N TYR A 99 -12.40 -10.83 1.78
CA TYR A 99 -12.74 -12.25 1.82
C TYR A 99 -12.32 -12.96 0.54
N ASP A 100 -12.61 -12.39 -0.63
CA ASP A 100 -12.25 -12.98 -1.93
C ASP A 100 -10.74 -13.05 -2.11
N THR A 101 -10.00 -12.04 -1.64
CA THR A 101 -8.53 -12.05 -1.68
C THR A 101 -7.95 -13.11 -0.74
N MET A 102 -8.51 -13.29 0.45
CA MET A 102 -8.09 -14.33 1.40
C MET A 102 -8.36 -15.74 0.84
N LYS A 103 -9.56 -15.97 0.33
CA LYS A 103 -9.96 -17.24 -0.28
C LYS A 103 -9.13 -17.54 -1.53
N GLY A 104 -8.94 -16.56 -2.42
CA GLY A 104 -8.12 -16.70 -3.62
C GLY A 104 -6.65 -16.96 -3.32
N GLY A 105 -6.15 -16.47 -2.17
CA GLY A 105 -4.81 -16.75 -1.67
C GLY A 105 -4.66 -18.05 -0.88
N ASP A 106 -5.65 -18.97 -0.96
CA ASP A 106 -5.67 -20.23 -0.22
C ASP A 106 -5.52 -20.05 1.31
N PHE A 107 -6.01 -18.92 1.84
CA PHE A 107 -5.87 -18.53 3.25
C PHE A 107 -4.41 -18.42 3.76
N ARG A 108 -3.42 -18.35 2.85
CA ARG A 108 -2.00 -18.23 3.18
C ARG A 108 -1.52 -16.78 3.26
N ALA A 109 -2.33 -15.84 2.79
CA ALA A 109 -2.02 -14.43 2.84
C ALA A 109 -2.13 -13.88 4.27
N ARG A 110 -1.41 -12.80 4.57
CA ARG A 110 -1.46 -12.15 5.89
C ARG A 110 -2.73 -11.32 5.98
N GLU A 111 -3.70 -11.74 6.79
CA GLU A 111 -5.03 -11.11 6.85
C GLU A 111 -4.95 -9.61 7.13
N SER A 112 -4.03 -9.21 8.01
CA SER A 112 -3.78 -7.79 8.31
C SER A 112 -3.50 -6.98 7.03
N ASN A 113 -2.63 -7.47 6.16
CA ASN A 113 -2.22 -6.73 4.97
C ASN A 113 -3.29 -6.80 3.88
N VAL A 114 -3.98 -7.94 3.76
CA VAL A 114 -5.09 -8.11 2.81
C VAL A 114 -6.26 -7.20 3.17
N TYR A 115 -6.58 -7.07 4.47
CA TYR A 115 -7.62 -6.14 4.91
C TYR A 115 -7.23 -4.70 4.57
N ARG A 116 -5.98 -4.30 4.79
CA ARG A 116 -5.50 -2.96 4.42
C ARG A 116 -5.57 -2.69 2.92
N LEU A 117 -5.23 -3.68 2.11
CA LEU A 117 -5.36 -3.60 0.65
C LEU A 117 -6.81 -3.29 0.29
N ALA A 118 -7.75 -4.09 0.79
CA ALA A 118 -9.17 -3.87 0.51
C ALA A 118 -9.64 -2.50 1.02
N GLN A 119 -9.26 -2.13 2.25
CA GLN A 119 -9.65 -0.86 2.88
C GLN A 119 -9.20 0.37 2.07
N LEU A 120 -8.01 0.33 1.45
CA LEU A 120 -7.47 1.43 0.65
C LEU A 120 -7.97 1.45 -0.80
N SER A 121 -8.70 0.42 -1.23
CA SER A 121 -9.13 0.26 -2.63
C SER A 121 -10.55 0.79 -2.88
N GLY A 122 -11.23 1.30 -1.86
CA GLY A 122 -12.54 1.96 -1.96
C GLY A 122 -12.52 3.27 -2.74
#